data_AF-A0A1Q7LT16-F1
#
_entry.id   AF-A0A1Q7LT16-F1
#
_cell.length_a   1.000
_cell.length_b   1.000
_cell.length_c   1.000
_cell.angle_alpha   90.00
_cell.angle_beta   90.00
_cell.angle_gamma   90.00
#
_symmetry.space_group_name_H-M   'P 1'
#
loop_
_entity.id
_entity.type
_entity.pdbx_description
1 polymer ?
#
loop_
_entity_poly.entity_id
_entity_poly.type
_entity_poly.pdbx_seq_one_letter_code
_entity_poly.pdbx_strand_id
1 'polypeptide(L)'
;MDNKKGTSVSTRASDAQALSESSAGLLRELVAHLRQNRTQLREEWARRITRAELLTAMTEEEIFAEATAVYDNYVEALETGTFEALQAYSRRLSERIIPRGVETDEVVGIVLLLRDVLARSLFTKYQDNVEKLNRILDSYEPAANRIANTVAVGFVEERERIIRQQQEAIRELSTPVLQVRERLLILPIIGVIDPQRARQLTEQLLRAIRANRAKVVVIDVTGVAAMDSGVANHLVQTVEASRLLGATVIVTGLSPEIAQTLVTIGVDLSEMATVGDLQGGIEEAERLLADRAPTTERVREITPEATR
;
A
#
# COMPACT_ATOMS: atom_id res chain seq x y z
N MET A 1 29.10 -53.65 -32.03
CA MET A 1 28.50 -52.31 -32.17
C MET A 1 28.43 -51.73 -30.78
N ASP A 2 29.37 -50.85 -30.39
CA ASP A 2 29.22 -49.95 -29.24
C ASP A 2 30.49 -49.11 -29.09
N ASN A 3 30.55 -47.95 -29.75
CA ASN A 3 31.45 -46.85 -29.35
C ASN A 3 31.08 -45.46 -29.90
N LYS A 4 29.80 -45.18 -30.23
CA LYS A 4 29.38 -43.89 -30.81
C LYS A 4 28.62 -42.93 -29.87
N LYS A 5 28.41 -43.28 -28.60
CA LYS A 5 27.63 -42.44 -27.65
C LYS A 5 28.45 -41.48 -26.76
N GLY A 6 29.77 -41.64 -26.68
CA GLY A 6 30.62 -40.78 -25.83
C GLY A 6 31.06 -39.45 -26.46
N THR A 7 31.18 -39.40 -27.79
CA THR A 7 31.76 -38.24 -28.49
C THR A 7 30.76 -37.08 -28.64
N SER A 8 29.47 -37.35 -28.82
CA SER A 8 28.45 -36.32 -29.11
C SER A 8 28.03 -35.47 -27.91
N VAL A 9 28.18 -35.98 -26.68
CA VAL A 9 27.87 -35.25 -25.44
C VAL A 9 29.01 -34.28 -25.08
N SER A 10 30.25 -34.70 -25.31
CA SER A 10 31.44 -33.86 -25.07
C SER A 10 31.50 -32.66 -26.02
N THR A 11 31.17 -32.84 -27.31
CA THR A 11 31.15 -31.75 -28.30
C THR A 11 30.04 -30.74 -28.03
N ARG A 12 28.84 -31.16 -27.60
CA ARG A 12 27.76 -30.23 -27.24
C ARG A 12 28.07 -29.37 -26.01
N ALA A 13 28.77 -29.94 -25.03
CA ALA A 13 29.21 -29.21 -23.85
C ALA A 13 30.31 -28.18 -24.20
N SER A 14 31.28 -28.54 -25.06
CA SER A 14 32.30 -27.60 -25.54
C SER A 14 31.72 -26.49 -26.40
N ASP A 15 30.74 -26.79 -27.26
CA ASP A 15 30.10 -25.79 -28.12
C ASP A 15 29.26 -24.80 -27.30
N ALA A 16 28.52 -25.27 -26.29
CA ALA A 16 27.77 -24.42 -25.37
C ALA A 16 28.69 -23.52 -24.53
N GLN A 17 29.83 -24.04 -24.10
CA GLN A 17 30.83 -23.30 -23.33
C GLN A 17 31.54 -22.23 -24.18
N ALA A 18 31.88 -22.55 -25.43
CA ALA A 18 32.45 -21.59 -26.40
C ALA A 18 31.46 -20.49 -26.81
N LEU A 19 30.17 -20.83 -26.98
CA LEU A 19 29.10 -19.87 -27.22
C LEU A 19 28.88 -18.93 -26.01
N SER A 20 28.99 -19.46 -24.79
CA SER A 20 28.89 -18.68 -23.55
C SER A 20 30.08 -17.73 -23.38
N GLU A 21 31.32 -18.19 -23.62
CA GLU A 21 32.52 -17.35 -23.55
C GLU A 21 32.51 -16.25 -24.61
N SER A 22 32.04 -16.56 -25.82
CA SER A 22 31.89 -15.57 -26.88
C SER A 22 30.81 -14.54 -26.55
N SER A 23 29.71 -14.93 -25.90
CA SER A 23 28.64 -14.01 -25.50
C SER A 23 29.09 -13.08 -24.36
N ALA A 24 29.86 -13.60 -23.40
CA ALA A 24 30.46 -12.79 -22.33
C ALA A 24 31.52 -11.80 -22.86
N GLY A 25 32.24 -12.15 -23.94
CA GLY A 25 33.12 -11.22 -24.65
C GLY A 25 32.36 -10.05 -25.30
N LEU A 26 31.26 -10.35 -25.98
CA LEU A 26 30.42 -9.34 -26.64
C LEU A 26 29.75 -8.40 -25.62
N LEU A 27 29.25 -8.95 -24.51
CA LEU A 27 28.64 -8.14 -23.45
C LEU A 27 29.65 -7.18 -22.80
N ARG A 28 30.90 -7.62 -22.58
CA ARG A 28 31.98 -6.74 -22.10
C ARG A 28 32.30 -5.62 -23.08
N GLU A 29 32.36 -5.91 -24.37
CA GLU A 29 32.59 -4.90 -25.41
C GLU A 29 31.44 -3.87 -25.46
N LEU A 30 30.20 -4.35 -25.31
CA LEU A 30 29.00 -3.50 -25.21
C LEU A 30 29.05 -2.62 -23.95
N VAL A 31 29.34 -3.17 -22.77
CA VAL A 31 29.46 -2.39 -21.54
C VAL A 31 30.56 -1.33 -21.66
N ALA A 32 31.70 -1.67 -22.24
CA ALA A 32 32.79 -0.71 -22.48
C ALA A 32 32.33 0.45 -23.39
N HIS A 33 31.56 0.15 -24.44
CA HIS A 33 30.94 1.17 -25.30
C HIS A 33 30.02 2.12 -24.51
N LEU A 34 29.13 1.55 -23.69
CA LEU A 34 28.18 2.32 -22.88
C LEU A 34 28.93 3.21 -21.87
N ARG A 35 29.96 2.68 -21.19
CA ARG A 35 30.80 3.44 -20.27
C ARG A 35 31.54 4.58 -20.98
N GLN A 36 32.09 4.34 -22.18
CA GLN A 36 32.81 5.36 -22.94
C GLN A 36 31.89 6.51 -23.37
N ASN A 37 30.64 6.22 -23.72
CA ASN A 37 29.67 7.21 -24.21
C ASN A 37 28.68 7.70 -23.14
N ARG A 38 28.90 7.35 -21.87
CA ARG A 38 27.94 7.57 -20.77
C ARG A 38 27.42 9.01 -20.67
N THR A 39 28.29 10.00 -20.82
CA THR A 39 27.92 11.42 -20.70
C THR A 39 26.91 11.80 -21.77
N GLN A 40 27.23 11.52 -23.04
CA GLN A 40 26.34 11.81 -24.17
C GLN A 40 25.02 11.05 -24.07
N LEU A 41 25.06 9.78 -23.66
CA LEU A 41 23.87 8.94 -23.57
C LEU A 41 22.94 9.38 -22.43
N ARG A 42 23.47 9.76 -21.27
CA ARG A 42 22.69 10.31 -20.14
C ARG A 42 22.05 11.65 -20.51
N GLU A 43 22.81 12.55 -21.13
CA GLU A 43 22.29 13.85 -21.60
C GLU A 43 21.18 13.69 -22.63
N GLU A 44 21.38 12.81 -23.61
CA GLU A 44 20.35 12.53 -24.63
C GLU A 44 19.11 11.87 -24.02
N TRP A 45 19.29 10.98 -23.04
CA TRP A 45 18.17 10.36 -22.36
C TRP A 45 17.36 11.37 -21.54
N ALA A 46 18.02 12.18 -20.69
CA ALA A 46 17.37 13.23 -19.92
C ALA A 46 16.63 14.22 -20.82
N ARG A 47 17.26 14.67 -21.92
CA ARG A 47 16.63 15.55 -22.91
C ARG A 47 15.36 14.95 -23.51
N ARG A 48 15.35 13.64 -23.78
CA ARG A 48 14.17 12.95 -24.32
C ARG A 48 13.06 12.82 -23.29
N ILE A 49 13.39 12.57 -22.02
CA ILE A 49 12.42 12.56 -20.92
C ILE A 49 11.72 13.92 -20.86
N THR A 50 12.48 15.01 -20.80
CA THR A 50 11.94 16.38 -20.78
C THR A 50 11.10 16.68 -22.01
N ARG A 51 11.59 16.32 -23.22
CA ARG A 51 10.86 16.57 -24.47
C ARG A 51 9.56 15.76 -24.60
N ALA A 52 9.51 14.58 -23.99
CA ALA A 52 8.32 13.74 -23.95
C ALA A 52 7.34 14.15 -22.84
N GLU A 53 7.65 15.21 -22.09
CA GLU A 53 6.85 15.69 -20.95
C GLU A 53 6.61 14.58 -19.92
N LEU A 54 7.61 13.72 -19.70
CA LEU A 54 7.60 12.72 -18.65
C LEU A 54 8.30 13.25 -17.39
N LEU A 55 7.83 12.82 -16.23
CA LEU A 55 8.31 13.25 -14.92
C LEU A 55 8.12 14.75 -14.67
N THR A 56 7.01 15.32 -15.13
CA THR A 56 6.70 16.76 -14.98
C THR A 56 6.64 17.23 -13.53
N ALA A 57 6.46 16.31 -12.59
CA ALA A 57 6.54 16.57 -11.15
C ALA A 57 7.97 16.83 -10.63
N MET A 58 8.99 16.70 -11.49
CA MET A 58 10.41 16.86 -11.18
C MET A 58 11.02 18.01 -11.99
N THR A 59 12.05 18.66 -11.43
CA THR A 59 12.84 19.67 -12.16
C THR A 59 13.77 19.01 -13.18
N GLU A 60 14.22 19.77 -14.19
CA GLU A 60 15.20 19.26 -15.17
C GLU A 60 16.50 18.79 -14.51
N GLU A 61 16.94 19.48 -13.45
CA GLU A 61 18.13 19.13 -12.67
C GLU A 61 17.93 17.79 -11.93
N GLU A 62 16.76 17.59 -11.32
CA GLU A 62 16.38 16.31 -10.71
C GLU A 62 16.32 15.19 -11.76
N ILE A 63 15.66 15.42 -12.90
CA ILE A 63 15.57 14.44 -13.99
C ILE A 63 16.97 14.03 -14.45
N PHE A 64 17.89 14.99 -14.64
CA PHE A 64 19.26 14.71 -15.06
C PHE A 64 20.05 13.92 -14.01
N ALA A 65 19.91 14.26 -12.73
CA ALA A 65 20.54 13.54 -11.63
C ALA A 65 20.03 12.09 -11.53
N GLU A 66 18.71 11.89 -11.63
CA GLU A 66 18.09 10.57 -11.60
C GLU A 66 18.46 9.75 -12.84
N ALA A 67 18.42 10.35 -14.04
CA ALA A 67 18.85 9.69 -15.27
C ALA A 67 20.32 9.23 -15.18
N THR A 68 21.18 10.04 -14.56
CA THR A 68 22.58 9.65 -14.33
C THR A 68 22.69 8.44 -13.42
N ALA A 69 22.01 8.45 -12.27
CA ALA A 69 22.07 7.35 -11.32
C ALA A 69 21.44 6.06 -11.86
N VAL A 70 20.29 6.15 -12.53
CA VAL A 70 19.62 4.99 -13.13
C VAL A 70 20.46 4.39 -14.25
N TYR A 71 21.05 5.23 -15.12
CA TYR A 71 21.95 4.75 -16.17
C TYR A 71 23.16 3.99 -15.59
N ASP A 72 23.71 4.44 -14.47
CA ASP A 72 24.88 3.81 -13.86
C ASP A 72 24.57 2.47 -13.23
N ASN A 73 23.47 2.40 -12.48
CA ASN A 73 22.96 1.12 -11.97
C ASN A 73 22.57 0.17 -13.11
N TYR A 74 22.06 0.70 -14.23
CA TYR A 74 21.73 -0.10 -15.41
C TYR A 74 22.97 -0.73 -16.05
N VAL A 75 24.02 0.06 -16.31
CA VAL A 75 25.27 -0.44 -16.91
C VAL A 75 26.00 -1.39 -15.97
N GLU A 76 26.00 -1.11 -14.67
CA GLU A 76 26.55 -2.02 -13.65
C GLU A 76 25.79 -3.35 -13.60
N ALA A 77 24.46 -3.33 -13.68
CA ALA A 77 23.65 -4.54 -13.72
C ALA A 77 23.92 -5.37 -15.00
N LEU A 78 24.14 -4.72 -16.14
CA LEU A 78 24.56 -5.41 -17.37
C LEU A 78 25.94 -6.06 -17.23
N GLU A 79 26.88 -5.40 -16.56
CA GLU A 79 28.25 -5.89 -16.40
C GLU A 79 28.36 -7.06 -15.43
N THR A 80 27.65 -6.97 -14.31
CA THR A 80 27.73 -7.93 -13.21
C THR A 80 26.71 -9.07 -13.32
N GLY A 81 25.61 -8.84 -14.05
CA GLY A 81 24.45 -9.75 -14.04
C GLY A 81 23.65 -9.73 -12.73
N THR A 82 24.00 -8.83 -11.81
CA THR A 82 23.33 -8.64 -10.51
C THR A 82 22.42 -7.41 -10.58
N PHE A 83 21.21 -7.51 -10.02
CA PHE A 83 20.16 -6.48 -10.18
C PHE A 83 19.79 -5.80 -8.84
N GLU A 84 20.43 -6.20 -7.75
CA GLU A 84 20.12 -5.77 -6.39
C GLU A 84 20.30 -4.27 -6.20
N ALA A 85 21.41 -3.71 -6.69
CA ALA A 85 21.67 -2.27 -6.62
C ALA A 85 20.62 -1.46 -7.38
N LEU A 86 20.27 -1.91 -8.58
CA LEU A 86 19.23 -1.29 -9.41
C LEU A 86 17.84 -1.38 -8.77
N GLN A 87 17.48 -2.54 -8.20
CA GLN A 87 16.23 -2.72 -7.48
C GLN A 87 16.14 -1.82 -6.25
N ALA A 88 17.22 -1.76 -5.45
CA ALA A 88 17.29 -0.92 -4.26
C ALA A 88 17.24 0.58 -4.62
N TYR A 89 17.84 0.99 -5.74
CA TYR A 89 17.71 2.34 -6.25
C TYR A 89 16.28 2.63 -6.72
N SER A 90 15.71 1.75 -7.53
CA SER A 90 14.34 1.87 -8.05
C SER A 90 13.31 2.00 -6.93
N ARG A 91 13.41 1.20 -5.87
CA ARG A 91 12.54 1.32 -4.68
C ARG A 91 12.65 2.71 -4.03
N ARG A 92 13.88 3.16 -3.73
CA ARG A 92 14.11 4.48 -3.10
C ARG A 92 13.64 5.64 -3.97
N LEU A 93 13.77 5.51 -5.29
CA LEU A 93 13.25 6.50 -6.23
C LEU A 93 11.72 6.50 -6.22
N SER A 94 11.10 5.32 -6.33
CA SER A 94 9.65 5.11 -6.27
C SER A 94 9.02 5.75 -5.04
N GLU A 95 9.62 5.54 -3.85
CA GLU A 95 9.18 6.16 -2.59
C GLU A 95 9.18 7.70 -2.63
N ARG A 96 10.05 8.33 -3.43
CA ARG A 96 10.09 9.80 -3.61
C ARG A 96 9.14 10.32 -4.67
N ILE A 97 8.96 9.58 -5.78
CA ILE A 97 8.21 10.06 -6.95
C ILE A 97 6.72 9.73 -6.89
N ILE A 98 6.32 8.62 -6.26
CA ILE A 98 4.91 8.23 -6.12
C ILE A 98 4.11 9.31 -5.36
N PRO A 99 4.59 9.85 -4.22
CA PRO A 99 3.87 10.93 -3.52
C PRO A 99 3.81 12.25 -4.30
N ARG A 100 4.71 12.45 -5.28
CA ARG A 100 4.72 13.62 -6.17
C ARG A 100 3.74 13.47 -7.34
N GLY A 101 3.03 12.34 -7.43
CA GLY A 101 2.04 12.07 -8.46
C GLY A 101 2.60 11.51 -9.77
N VAL A 102 3.82 10.96 -9.75
CA VAL A 102 4.38 10.29 -10.93
C VAL A 102 3.61 9.00 -11.22
N GLU A 103 3.18 8.85 -12.47
CA GLU A 103 2.34 7.76 -12.92
C GLU A 103 3.13 6.60 -13.54
N THR A 104 2.49 5.44 -13.63
CA THR A 104 3.13 4.19 -14.09
C THR A 104 3.58 4.29 -15.55
N ASP A 105 2.80 4.95 -16.40
CA ASP A 105 3.11 5.18 -17.81
C ASP A 105 4.33 6.09 -17.99
N GLU A 106 4.56 7.04 -17.09
CA GLU A 106 5.77 7.86 -17.09
C GLU A 106 7.02 7.02 -16.82
N VAL A 107 6.97 6.16 -15.81
CA VAL A 107 8.10 5.27 -15.45
C VAL A 107 8.38 4.25 -16.55
N VAL A 108 7.35 3.65 -17.13
CA VAL A 108 7.52 2.75 -18.29
C VAL A 108 8.07 3.55 -19.48
N GLY A 109 7.59 4.77 -19.69
CA GLY A 109 8.03 5.68 -20.74
C GLY A 109 9.52 5.97 -20.67
N ILE A 110 10.06 6.35 -19.49
CA ILE A 110 11.49 6.66 -19.36
C ILE A 110 12.37 5.43 -19.61
N VAL A 111 11.93 4.23 -19.22
CA VAL A 111 12.64 2.97 -19.48
C VAL A 111 12.68 2.66 -20.98
N LEU A 112 11.55 2.86 -21.68
CA LEU A 112 11.49 2.71 -23.13
C LEU A 112 12.35 3.75 -23.85
N LEU A 113 12.39 4.99 -23.37
CA LEU A 113 13.28 6.03 -23.92
C LEU A 113 14.76 5.67 -23.74
N LEU A 114 15.15 5.06 -22.61
CA LEU A 114 16.52 4.58 -22.42
C LEU A 114 16.85 3.49 -23.44
N ARG A 115 15.95 2.50 -23.61
CA ARG A 115 16.10 1.44 -24.63
C ARG A 115 16.31 2.05 -26.01
N ASP A 116 15.56 3.09 -26.34
CA ASP A 116 15.63 3.83 -27.59
C ASP A 116 16.98 4.55 -27.81
N VAL A 117 17.53 5.15 -26.76
CA VAL A 117 18.84 5.81 -26.79
C VAL A 117 19.95 4.78 -26.96
N LEU A 118 19.90 3.69 -26.20
CA LEU A 118 20.88 2.61 -26.29
C LEU A 118 20.84 1.92 -27.65
N ALA A 119 19.66 1.60 -28.17
CA ALA A 119 19.50 0.97 -29.48
C ALA A 119 20.14 1.80 -30.61
N ARG A 120 19.91 3.12 -30.62
CA ARG A 120 20.55 4.03 -31.59
C ARG A 120 22.07 4.05 -31.44
N SER A 121 22.58 4.09 -30.21
CA SER A 121 24.03 4.05 -29.95
C SER A 121 24.69 2.76 -30.43
N LEU A 122 24.04 1.62 -30.20
CA LEU A 122 24.53 0.32 -30.66
C LEU A 122 24.47 0.22 -32.18
N PHE A 123 23.37 0.67 -32.80
CA PHE A 123 23.26 0.71 -34.25
C PHE A 123 24.39 1.54 -34.88
N THR A 124 24.63 2.76 -34.39
CA THR A 124 25.72 3.63 -34.90
C THR A 124 27.09 2.96 -34.81
N LYS A 125 27.37 2.20 -33.74
CA LYS A 125 28.67 1.52 -33.58
C LYS A 125 28.82 0.27 -34.46
N TYR A 126 27.76 -0.48 -34.68
CA TYR A 126 27.83 -1.83 -35.25
C TYR A 126 27.14 -1.97 -36.62
N GLN A 127 26.58 -0.89 -37.19
CA GLN A 127 25.88 -0.90 -38.48
C GLN A 127 26.69 -1.50 -39.64
N ASP A 128 28.02 -1.34 -39.64
CA ASP A 128 28.88 -1.88 -40.70
C ASP A 128 29.08 -3.40 -40.64
N ASN A 129 28.68 -4.04 -39.53
CA ASN A 129 28.75 -5.48 -39.34
C ASN A 129 27.45 -6.00 -38.71
N VAL A 130 26.45 -6.23 -39.56
CA VAL A 130 25.11 -6.68 -39.18
C VAL A 130 25.14 -7.99 -38.39
N GLU A 131 26.02 -8.93 -38.75
CA GLU A 131 26.16 -10.20 -38.02
C GLU A 131 26.64 -9.96 -36.58
N LYS A 132 27.63 -9.09 -36.40
CA LYS A 132 28.10 -8.70 -35.07
C LYS A 132 27.02 -7.94 -34.28
N LEU A 133 26.29 -7.03 -34.92
CA LEU A 133 25.18 -6.31 -34.30
C LEU A 133 24.11 -7.27 -33.76
N ASN A 134 23.67 -8.24 -34.57
CA ASN A 134 22.68 -9.24 -34.15
C ASN A 134 23.17 -10.04 -32.93
N ARG A 135 24.42 -10.52 -32.96
CA ARG A 135 25.00 -11.26 -31.84
C ARG A 135 25.11 -10.43 -30.56
N ILE A 136 25.37 -9.13 -30.70
CA ILE A 136 25.38 -8.20 -29.56
C ILE A 136 23.97 -8.04 -28.99
N LEU A 137 22.96 -7.82 -29.85
CA LEU A 137 21.57 -7.71 -29.43
C LEU A 137 21.09 -8.99 -28.74
N ASP A 138 21.37 -10.16 -29.30
CA ASP A 138 21.05 -11.47 -28.70
C ASP A 138 21.65 -11.63 -27.29
N SER A 139 22.83 -11.06 -27.05
CA SER A 139 23.50 -11.08 -25.74
C SER A 139 22.96 -10.03 -24.75
N TYR A 140 22.49 -8.89 -25.25
CA TYR A 140 22.07 -7.72 -24.46
C TYR A 140 20.58 -7.76 -24.09
N GLU A 141 19.73 -8.11 -25.05
CA GLU A 141 18.28 -8.02 -24.92
C GLU A 141 17.71 -8.82 -23.74
N PRO A 142 18.17 -10.05 -23.43
CA PRO A 142 17.67 -10.78 -22.27
C PRO A 142 17.90 -10.04 -20.95
N ALA A 143 19.09 -9.43 -20.79
CA ALA A 143 19.42 -8.65 -19.60
C ALA A 143 18.64 -7.34 -19.54
N ALA A 144 18.55 -6.62 -20.67
CA ALA A 144 17.80 -5.38 -20.78
C ALA A 144 16.29 -5.57 -20.50
N ASN A 145 15.69 -6.64 -21.06
CA ASN A 145 14.28 -6.97 -20.83
C ASN A 145 14.03 -7.33 -19.38
N ARG A 146 14.93 -8.09 -18.74
CA ARG A 146 14.83 -8.39 -17.30
C ARG A 146 14.87 -7.11 -16.47
N ILE A 147 15.82 -6.22 -16.75
CA ILE A 147 15.92 -4.92 -16.07
C ILE A 147 14.62 -4.13 -16.22
N ALA A 148 14.14 -3.95 -17.45
CA ALA A 148 12.93 -3.18 -17.72
C ALA A 148 11.73 -3.74 -16.96
N ASN A 149 11.54 -5.07 -16.98
CA ASN A 149 10.45 -5.73 -16.29
C ASN A 149 10.57 -5.60 -14.77
N THR A 150 11.77 -5.77 -14.22
CA THR A 150 12.04 -5.60 -12.78
C THR A 150 11.75 -4.17 -12.31
N VAL A 151 12.14 -3.15 -13.08
CA VAL A 151 11.87 -1.75 -12.74
C VAL A 151 10.36 -1.46 -12.80
N ALA A 152 9.69 -1.89 -13.87
CA ALA A 152 8.25 -1.66 -14.05
C ALA A 152 7.41 -2.36 -12.97
N VAL A 153 7.65 -3.65 -12.73
CA VAL A 153 6.95 -4.42 -11.70
C VAL A 153 7.26 -3.85 -10.31
N GLY A 154 8.52 -3.55 -10.02
CA GLY A 154 8.92 -3.00 -8.73
C GLY A 154 8.25 -1.65 -8.41
N PHE A 155 8.06 -0.80 -9.42
CA PHE A 155 7.31 0.45 -9.24
C PHE A 155 5.83 0.19 -8.92
N VAL A 156 5.18 -0.73 -9.63
CA VAL A 156 3.77 -1.09 -9.39
C VAL A 156 3.60 -1.69 -8.00
N GLU A 157 4.47 -2.62 -7.60
CA GLU A 157 4.44 -3.23 -6.26
C GLU A 157 4.60 -2.19 -5.15
N GLU A 158 5.49 -1.22 -5.35
CA GLU A 158 5.72 -0.12 -4.40
C GLU A 158 4.51 0.82 -4.32
N ARG A 159 3.89 1.15 -5.46
CA ARG A 159 2.66 1.94 -5.50
C ARG A 159 1.52 1.24 -4.78
N GLU A 160 1.33 -0.05 -5.02
CA GLU A 160 0.32 -0.83 -4.30
C GLU A 160 0.62 -0.91 -2.79
N ARG A 161 1.90 -1.02 -2.41
CA ARG A 161 2.30 -1.01 -1.00
C ARG A 161 1.89 0.30 -0.33
N ILE A 162 2.16 1.43 -0.97
CA ILE A 162 1.76 2.76 -0.48
C ILE A 162 0.23 2.86 -0.39
N ILE A 163 -0.51 2.41 -1.42
CA ILE A 163 -1.98 2.41 -1.40
C ILE A 163 -2.52 1.57 -0.22
N ARG A 164 -1.98 0.37 0.01
CA ARG A 164 -2.37 -0.48 1.13
C ARG A 164 -2.12 0.21 2.47
N GLN A 165 -0.94 0.81 2.65
CA GLN A 165 -0.60 1.54 3.87
C GLN A 165 -1.51 2.76 4.09
N GLN A 166 -1.85 3.50 3.03
CA GLN A 166 -2.80 4.60 3.10
C GLN A 166 -4.20 4.10 3.47
N GLN A 167 -4.66 2.99 2.89
CA GLN A 167 -5.95 2.38 3.24
C GLN A 167 -5.98 1.91 4.69
N GLU A 168 -4.91 1.30 5.20
CA GLU A 168 -4.78 0.91 6.60
C GLU A 168 -4.80 2.13 7.53
N ALA A 169 -4.03 3.17 7.23
CA ALA A 169 -4.04 4.41 7.99
C ALA A 169 -5.42 5.08 7.98
N ILE A 170 -6.11 5.11 6.83
CA ILE A 170 -7.49 5.59 6.73
C ILE A 170 -8.41 4.75 7.62
N ARG A 171 -8.29 3.42 7.62
CA ARG A 171 -9.09 2.53 8.46
C ARG A 171 -8.85 2.80 9.95
N GLU A 172 -7.61 2.98 10.37
CA GLU A 172 -7.26 3.31 11.76
C GLU A 172 -7.80 4.68 12.20
N LEU A 173 -7.72 5.69 11.32
CA LEU A 173 -8.20 7.03 11.58
C LEU A 173 -9.73 7.17 11.50
N SER A 174 -10.42 6.27 10.80
CA SER A 174 -11.87 6.38 10.53
C SER A 174 -12.77 5.78 11.62
N THR A 175 -12.21 5.18 12.67
CA THR A 175 -12.97 4.55 13.77
C THR A 175 -12.34 4.79 15.16
N PRO A 176 -12.00 6.03 15.54
CA PRO A 176 -11.48 6.29 16.87
C PRO A 176 -12.60 6.12 17.91
N VAL A 177 -12.30 5.47 19.03
CA VAL A 177 -13.18 5.52 20.21
C VAL A 177 -13.02 6.90 20.84
N LEU A 178 -14.07 7.72 20.77
CA LEU A 178 -14.07 9.10 21.24
C LEU A 178 -14.63 9.18 22.66
N GLN A 179 -13.97 9.92 23.54
CA GLN A 179 -14.54 10.27 24.84
C GLN A 179 -15.30 11.60 24.71
N VAL A 180 -16.61 11.56 24.93
CA VAL A 180 -17.47 12.76 24.87
C VAL A 180 -17.44 13.51 26.20
N ARG A 181 -17.50 12.75 27.29
CA ARG A 181 -17.45 13.26 28.67
C ARG A 181 -16.99 12.15 29.62
N GLU A 182 -16.93 12.43 30.92
CA GLU A 182 -16.56 11.40 31.90
C GLU A 182 -17.50 10.19 31.78
N ARG A 183 -16.91 9.00 31.66
CA ARG A 183 -17.61 7.70 31.59
C ARG A 183 -18.53 7.48 30.38
N LEU A 184 -18.50 8.36 29.36
CA LEU A 184 -19.23 8.22 28.11
C LEU A 184 -18.28 8.15 26.91
N LEU A 185 -18.38 7.07 26.14
CA LEU A 185 -17.64 6.88 24.89
C LEU A 185 -18.58 6.83 23.69
N ILE A 186 -18.11 7.27 22.53
CA ILE A 186 -18.72 7.02 21.22
C ILE A 186 -17.75 6.21 20.37
N LEU A 187 -18.28 5.22 19.66
CA LEU A 187 -17.59 4.48 18.60
C LEU A 187 -18.36 4.68 17.28
N PRO A 188 -17.95 5.63 16.43
CA PRO A 188 -18.52 5.76 15.09
C PRO A 188 -17.92 4.70 14.17
N ILE A 189 -18.76 4.00 13.41
CA ILE A 189 -18.35 3.01 12.42
C ILE A 189 -18.71 3.50 11.02
N ILE A 190 -17.67 3.76 10.21
CA ILE A 190 -17.81 4.34 8.87
C ILE A 190 -17.23 3.39 7.81
N GLY A 191 -17.97 3.19 6.73
CA GLY A 191 -17.55 2.44 5.55
C GLY A 191 -17.75 0.93 5.69
N VAL A 192 -17.01 0.17 4.87
CA VAL A 192 -17.12 -1.29 4.83
C VAL A 192 -16.46 -1.91 6.06
N ILE A 193 -17.15 -2.84 6.70
CA ILE A 193 -16.62 -3.61 7.83
C ILE A 193 -16.33 -5.02 7.33
N ASP A 194 -15.10 -5.48 7.55
CA ASP A 194 -14.72 -6.88 7.38
C ASP A 194 -14.52 -7.54 8.76
N PRO A 195 -14.45 -8.89 8.87
CA PRO A 195 -14.26 -9.56 10.15
C PRO A 195 -12.96 -9.21 10.89
N GLN A 196 -11.93 -8.73 10.18
CA GLN A 196 -10.69 -8.29 10.82
C GLN A 196 -10.89 -6.92 11.48
N ARG A 197 -11.49 -5.97 10.77
CA ARG A 197 -11.85 -4.65 11.27
C ARG A 197 -12.81 -4.75 12.45
N ALA A 198 -13.83 -5.61 12.37
CA ALA A 198 -14.79 -5.80 13.45
C ALA A 198 -14.09 -6.22 14.76
N ARG A 199 -13.15 -7.18 14.70
CA ARG A 199 -12.33 -7.59 15.86
C ARG A 199 -11.47 -6.45 16.41
N GLN A 200 -10.82 -5.68 15.53
CA GLN A 200 -10.01 -4.54 15.95
C GLN A 200 -10.86 -3.47 16.68
N LEU A 201 -12.07 -3.21 16.19
CA LEU A 201 -13.01 -2.28 16.83
C LEU A 201 -13.41 -2.75 18.22
N THR A 202 -13.73 -4.04 18.38
CA THR A 202 -14.01 -4.63 19.69
C THR A 202 -12.83 -4.44 20.64
N GLU A 203 -11.61 -4.80 20.23
CA GLU A 203 -10.43 -4.68 21.08
C GLU A 203 -10.10 -3.23 21.47
N GLN A 204 -10.25 -2.29 20.54
CA GLN A 204 -10.06 -0.87 20.81
C GLN A 204 -11.12 -0.35 21.79
N LEU A 205 -12.39 -0.69 21.58
CA LEU A 205 -13.47 -0.28 22.46
C LEU A 205 -13.29 -0.83 23.88
N LEU A 206 -13.02 -2.13 24.04
CA LEU A 206 -12.83 -2.74 25.35
C LEU A 206 -11.65 -2.11 26.11
N ARG A 207 -10.55 -1.80 25.41
CA ARG A 207 -9.42 -1.06 26.00
C ARG A 207 -9.83 0.34 26.45
N ALA A 208 -10.58 1.07 25.61
CA ALA A 208 -11.06 2.41 25.91
C ALA A 208 -12.06 2.42 27.08
N ILE A 209 -12.97 1.44 27.17
CA ILE A 209 -13.90 1.29 28.29
C ILE A 209 -13.13 1.18 29.59
N ARG A 210 -12.11 0.31 29.64
CA ARG A 210 -11.27 0.12 30.82
C ARG A 210 -10.49 1.40 31.18
N ALA A 211 -9.83 2.00 30.20
CA ALA A 211 -9.00 3.20 30.42
C ALA A 211 -9.82 4.39 30.94
N ASN A 212 -11.01 4.60 30.38
CA ASN A 212 -11.89 5.74 30.70
C ASN A 212 -12.93 5.42 31.78
N ARG A 213 -12.91 4.19 32.34
CA ARG A 213 -13.94 3.67 33.26
C ARG A 213 -15.36 3.93 32.76
N ALA A 214 -15.55 3.71 31.45
CA ALA A 214 -16.80 4.02 30.78
C ALA A 214 -17.96 3.21 31.39
N LYS A 215 -19.10 3.88 31.56
CA LYS A 215 -20.35 3.27 32.02
C LYS A 215 -21.39 3.19 30.93
N VAL A 216 -21.27 4.03 29.91
CA VAL A 216 -22.09 3.99 28.72
C VAL A 216 -21.22 4.18 27.47
N VAL A 217 -21.55 3.43 26.42
CA VAL A 217 -20.95 3.50 25.10
C VAL A 217 -22.06 3.68 24.08
N VAL A 218 -21.90 4.63 23.16
CA VAL A 218 -22.76 4.76 21.98
C VAL A 218 -21.99 4.25 20.77
N ILE A 219 -22.50 3.20 20.11
CA ILE A 219 -21.97 2.71 18.84
C ILE A 219 -22.85 3.29 17.73
N ASP A 220 -22.26 4.06 16.83
CA ASP A 220 -22.97 4.64 15.69
C ASP A 220 -22.61 3.90 14.40
N VAL A 221 -23.62 3.31 13.76
CA VAL A 221 -23.47 2.57 12.50
C VAL A 221 -24.12 3.29 11.31
N THR A 222 -24.45 4.57 11.43
CA THR A 222 -25.03 5.38 10.35
C THR A 222 -24.17 5.35 9.07
N GLY A 223 -22.83 5.25 9.22
CA GLY A 223 -21.89 5.20 8.10
C GLY A 223 -21.69 3.82 7.46
N VAL A 224 -22.43 2.80 7.88
CA VAL A 224 -22.30 1.41 7.40
C VAL A 224 -23.32 1.14 6.30
N ALA A 225 -22.86 0.98 5.05
CA ALA A 225 -23.74 0.83 3.90
C ALA A 225 -24.44 -0.54 3.82
N ALA A 226 -23.78 -1.61 4.28
CA ALA A 226 -24.32 -2.96 4.32
C ALA A 226 -23.59 -3.78 5.39
N MET A 227 -24.32 -4.67 6.06
CA MET A 227 -23.81 -5.55 7.09
C MET A 227 -24.17 -7.00 6.75
N ASP A 228 -23.16 -7.86 6.63
CA ASP A 228 -23.35 -9.31 6.50
C ASP A 228 -23.55 -9.96 7.88
N SER A 229 -23.83 -11.26 7.90
CA SER A 229 -24.06 -11.99 9.14
C SER A 229 -22.83 -12.15 10.03
N GLY A 230 -21.62 -12.15 9.45
CA GLY A 230 -20.37 -12.23 10.20
C GLY A 230 -20.09 -10.94 10.97
N VAL A 231 -20.24 -9.80 10.30
CA VAL A 231 -20.08 -8.47 10.90
C VAL A 231 -21.16 -8.21 11.96
N ALA A 232 -22.41 -8.58 11.67
CA ALA A 232 -23.50 -8.49 12.62
C ALA A 232 -23.21 -9.26 13.92
N ASN A 233 -22.71 -10.49 13.80
CA ASN A 233 -22.30 -11.29 14.96
C ASN A 233 -21.17 -10.64 15.76
N HIS A 234 -20.20 -9.99 15.09
CA HIS A 234 -19.15 -9.24 15.78
C HIS A 234 -19.68 -7.99 16.52
N LEU A 235 -20.69 -7.30 15.99
CA LEU A 235 -21.34 -6.20 16.70
C LEU A 235 -21.99 -6.71 18.01
N VAL A 236 -22.69 -7.85 17.96
CA VAL A 236 -23.30 -8.48 19.14
C VAL A 236 -22.24 -8.86 20.17
N GLN A 237 -21.16 -9.53 19.74
CA GLN A 237 -20.04 -9.86 20.62
C GLN A 237 -19.43 -8.61 21.26
N THR A 238 -19.35 -7.50 20.54
CA THR A 238 -18.85 -6.23 21.05
C THR A 238 -19.76 -5.65 22.13
N VAL A 239 -21.08 -5.71 21.93
CA VAL A 239 -22.09 -5.29 22.91
C VAL A 239 -21.98 -6.14 24.19
N GLU A 240 -21.95 -7.46 24.05
CA GLU A 240 -21.85 -8.40 25.17
C GLU A 240 -20.56 -8.22 25.97
N ALA A 241 -19.41 -8.13 25.28
CA ALA A 241 -18.12 -7.95 25.92
C ALA A 241 -18.02 -6.60 26.66
N SER A 242 -18.59 -5.54 26.08
CA SER A 242 -18.66 -4.22 26.75
C SER A 242 -19.50 -4.28 28.02
N ARG A 243 -20.61 -5.02 28.00
CA ARG A 243 -21.47 -5.25 29.16
C ARG A 243 -20.76 -6.03 30.26
N LEU A 244 -19.97 -7.04 29.91
CA LEU A 244 -19.15 -7.78 30.87
C LEU A 244 -18.12 -6.87 31.57
N LEU A 245 -17.67 -5.79 30.92
CA LEU A 245 -16.84 -4.74 31.53
C LEU A 245 -17.64 -3.70 32.32
N GLY A 246 -18.96 -3.85 32.44
CA GLY A 246 -19.85 -2.97 33.20
C GLY A 246 -20.25 -1.69 32.46
N ALA A 247 -20.12 -1.66 31.13
CA ALA A 247 -20.58 -0.57 30.28
C ALA A 247 -21.87 -0.96 29.55
N THR A 248 -22.90 -0.13 29.66
CA THR A 248 -24.13 -0.28 28.86
C THR A 248 -23.87 0.24 27.45
N VAL A 249 -24.31 -0.50 26.43
CA VAL A 249 -24.12 -0.11 25.03
C VAL A 249 -25.45 0.32 24.43
N ILE A 250 -25.42 1.44 23.71
CA ILE A 250 -26.52 1.95 22.90
C ILE A 250 -26.06 1.92 21.44
N VAL A 251 -26.84 1.30 20.56
CA VAL A 251 -26.56 1.25 19.12
C VAL A 251 -27.44 2.27 18.41
N THR A 252 -26.85 3.05 17.50
CA THR A 252 -27.52 4.11 16.75
C THR A 252 -27.28 3.99 15.26
N GLY A 253 -28.17 4.58 14.44
CA GLY A 253 -27.97 4.62 12.99
C GLY A 253 -28.25 3.30 12.27
N LEU A 254 -29.07 2.42 12.84
CA LEU A 254 -29.46 1.17 12.21
C LEU A 254 -30.35 1.44 10.98
N SER A 255 -29.88 1.05 9.79
CA SER A 255 -30.74 1.03 8.59
C SER A 255 -31.76 -0.11 8.65
N PRO A 256 -32.86 -0.03 7.87
CA PRO A 256 -33.85 -1.12 7.78
C PRO A 256 -33.23 -2.47 7.40
N GLU A 257 -32.25 -2.48 6.49
CA GLU A 257 -31.56 -3.68 6.02
C GLU A 257 -30.71 -4.29 7.15
N ILE A 258 -29.97 -3.45 7.89
CA ILE A 258 -29.15 -3.88 9.02
C ILE A 258 -30.03 -4.46 10.13
N ALA A 259 -31.17 -3.83 10.41
CA ALA A 259 -32.13 -4.34 11.39
C ALA A 259 -32.68 -5.72 11.01
N GLN A 260 -33.02 -5.94 9.73
CA GLN A 260 -33.47 -7.25 9.23
C GLN A 260 -32.39 -8.33 9.37
N THR A 261 -31.13 -8.00 9.08
CA THR A 261 -29.99 -8.91 9.27
C THR A 261 -29.85 -9.32 10.74
N LEU A 262 -29.91 -8.38 11.68
CA LEU A 262 -29.82 -8.67 13.12
C LEU A 262 -30.95 -9.58 13.60
N VAL A 263 -32.19 -9.35 13.14
CA VAL A 263 -33.33 -10.22 13.45
C VAL A 263 -33.13 -11.63 12.87
N THR A 264 -32.65 -11.74 11.63
CA THR A 264 -32.45 -13.01 10.94
C THR A 264 -31.43 -13.91 11.65
N ILE A 265 -30.42 -13.32 12.27
CA ILE A 265 -29.35 -14.05 12.99
C ILE A 265 -29.84 -14.52 14.37
N GLY A 266 -31.03 -14.10 14.81
CA GLY A 266 -31.61 -14.51 16.09
C GLY A 266 -30.96 -13.82 17.28
N VAL A 267 -30.44 -12.60 17.08
CA VAL A 267 -29.85 -11.80 18.15
C VAL A 267 -30.91 -11.46 19.18
N ASP A 268 -30.61 -11.68 20.47
CA ASP A 268 -31.47 -11.20 21.54
C ASP A 268 -31.33 -9.68 21.69
N LEU A 269 -32.28 -8.96 21.09
CA LEU A 269 -32.31 -7.50 21.12
C LEU A 269 -32.75 -6.94 22.48
N SER A 270 -33.23 -7.77 23.41
CA SER A 270 -33.68 -7.29 24.72
C SER A 270 -32.55 -6.68 25.56
N GLU A 271 -31.30 -7.04 25.24
CA GLU A 271 -30.09 -6.57 25.93
C GLU A 271 -29.37 -5.44 25.19
N MET A 272 -29.89 -5.04 24.02
CA MET A 272 -29.31 -4.02 23.14
C MET A 272 -30.23 -2.80 23.07
N ALA A 273 -29.86 -1.71 23.74
CA ALA A 273 -30.56 -0.45 23.58
C ALA A 273 -30.30 0.10 22.17
N THR A 274 -31.35 0.48 21.45
CA THR A 274 -31.25 1.07 20.12
C THR A 274 -31.94 2.42 20.06
N VAL A 275 -31.34 3.39 19.37
CA VAL A 275 -31.91 4.72 19.12
C VAL A 275 -31.72 5.09 17.65
N GLY A 276 -32.62 5.92 17.10
CA GLY A 276 -32.64 6.22 15.67
C GLY A 276 -31.37 6.87 15.13
N ASP A 277 -30.75 7.76 15.90
CA ASP A 277 -29.57 8.51 15.50
C ASP A 277 -28.59 8.73 16.66
N LEU A 278 -27.40 9.22 16.32
CA LEU A 278 -26.33 9.48 17.27
C LEU A 278 -26.74 10.51 18.34
N GLN A 279 -27.53 11.53 17.96
CA GLN A 279 -27.98 12.56 18.91
C GLN A 279 -28.83 11.92 20.01
N GLY A 280 -29.86 11.16 19.65
CA GLY A 280 -30.69 10.45 20.60
C GLY A 280 -29.92 9.41 21.42
N GLY A 281 -28.91 8.77 20.83
CA GLY A 281 -28.02 7.87 21.57
C GLY A 281 -27.20 8.58 22.65
N ILE A 282 -26.71 9.80 22.37
CA ILE A 282 -26.03 10.63 23.36
C ILE A 282 -27.02 11.02 24.46
N GLU A 283 -28.19 11.56 24.11
CA GLU A 283 -29.22 11.97 25.09
C GLU A 283 -29.61 10.81 26.02
N GLU A 284 -29.82 9.61 25.47
CA GLU A 284 -30.10 8.40 26.25
C GLU A 284 -28.93 8.01 27.17
N ALA A 285 -27.70 8.09 26.64
CA ALA A 285 -26.51 7.82 27.44
C ALA A 285 -26.38 8.79 28.62
N GLU A 286 -26.75 10.06 28.41
CA GLU A 286 -26.73 11.05 29.47
C GLU A 286 -27.73 10.75 30.57
N ARG A 287 -28.96 10.34 30.20
CA ARG A 287 -30.00 9.90 31.14
C ARG A 287 -29.54 8.72 32.00
N LEU A 288 -28.97 7.69 31.37
CA LEU A 288 -28.46 6.50 32.08
C LEU A 288 -27.34 6.84 33.07
N LEU A 289 -26.50 7.83 32.75
CA LEU A 289 -25.46 8.30 33.65
C LEU A 289 -26.05 9.11 34.82
N ALA A 290 -27.06 9.95 34.58
CA ALA A 290 -27.74 10.73 35.61
C ALA A 290 -28.50 9.84 36.62
N ASP A 291 -29.04 8.71 36.18
CA ASP A 291 -29.72 7.74 37.06
C ASP A 291 -28.75 6.90 37.89
N ARG A 292 -27.48 6.83 37.46
CA ARG A 292 -26.40 6.11 38.17
C ARG A 292 -25.58 7.01 39.10
N ALA A 293 -25.82 8.32 39.11
CA ALA A 293 -25.17 9.24 40.03
C ALA A 293 -25.68 9.00 41.47
N PRO A 294 -24.78 8.88 42.47
CA PRO A 294 -25.21 8.69 43.85
C PRO A 294 -26.04 9.89 44.34
N THR A 295 -27.15 9.61 45.02
CA THR A 295 -28.16 10.55 45.55
C THR A 295 -27.59 11.77 46.30
N THR A 296 -26.35 11.72 46.76
CA THR A 296 -25.67 12.77 47.52
C THR A 296 -25.46 14.08 46.71
N GLU A 297 -25.38 14.03 45.38
CA GLU A 297 -25.29 15.26 44.55
C GLU A 297 -26.65 15.89 44.25
N ARG A 298 -27.72 15.10 44.15
CA ARG A 298 -29.08 15.62 43.87
C ARG A 298 -29.63 16.54 44.96
N VAL A 299 -29.11 16.45 46.20
CA VAL A 299 -29.56 17.29 47.31
C VAL A 299 -28.88 18.67 47.33
N ARG A 300 -27.71 18.83 46.71
CA ARG A 300 -26.98 20.11 46.74
C ARG A 300 -27.59 21.21 45.86
N GLU A 301 -28.39 20.87 44.85
CA GLU A 301 -29.03 21.85 43.98
C GLU A 301 -30.40 22.36 44.49
N ILE A 302 -30.97 21.77 45.55
CA ILE A 302 -32.34 22.09 46.00
C ILE A 302 -32.39 23.00 47.25
N THR A 303 -31.26 23.59 47.68
CA THR A 303 -31.28 24.56 48.79
C THR A 303 -30.83 25.94 48.33
N PRO A 304 -31.74 26.85 47.95
CA PRO A 304 -31.43 28.28 47.89
C PRO A 304 -31.47 28.87 49.31
N GLU A 305 -30.54 29.80 49.55
CA GLU A 305 -30.35 30.60 50.75
C GLU A 305 -31.66 31.04 51.42
N ALA A 306 -31.88 30.60 52.65
CA ALA A 306 -32.72 31.33 53.60
C ALA A 306 -31.79 32.14 54.52
N THR A 307 -31.36 33.29 54.01
CA THR A 307 -30.69 34.33 54.79
C THR A 307 -31.71 35.00 55.72
N ARG A 308 -31.52 34.85 57.03
CA ARG A 308 -31.84 35.87 58.04
C ARG A 308 -30.82 35.83 59.15
#